data_AF-A0A956DX99-F1
#
_entry.id   AF-A0A956DX99-F1
#
_cell.length_a   1.000
_cell.length_b   1.000
_cell.length_c   1.000
_cell.angle_alpha   90.00
_cell.angle_beta   90.00
_cell.angle_gamma   90.00
#
_symmetry.space_group_name_H-M   'P 1'
#
loop_
_entity.id
_entity.type
_entity.pdbx_description
1 polymer ?
#
loop_
_entity_poly.entity_id
_entity_poly.type
_entity_poly.pdbx_seq_one_letter_code
_entity_poly.pdbx_strand_id
1 'polypeptide(L)'
;MRPVRDERAVTAVFRWWLTASLGLALATLVASCVSVLDLGDYEEGAQVLCDHLNRCFGAGAYQGCYEHVASGLDAGSAEERAAWLQGVTDAGCLAACTAGKSCLDATPVCHVPGASCAQPEHCCGFTTALLECQEGRCCLPDGNACASDAECCTSCDSTTGTCGGAVECAKVGEDCSTTPCCSGNCSPDSNRCVEPCRALNEECSQNDQCCSGICEGACVCREQGASCDGDQSCCHGLVCDPSTSRCALPVDCTPLGEDCGTVATCCNDAATCAPGGCCLPAGASGCSVGGDSGCCPGTFCRLDLQDDAKTRCCTPAGCHRPCEVGVPLSPTNVAAGCQVGVAEAACIRAVCDDLPECCCVGWTQACVDLVAGLNACVAVTGC
;
A
#
# COMPACT_ATOMS: atom_id res chain seq x y z
N MET A 1 -33.20 0.89 83.95
CA MET A 1 -31.78 0.50 83.83
C MET A 1 -31.67 -0.41 82.61
N ARG A 2 -30.85 -0.27 81.57
CA ARG A 2 -29.78 0.63 81.07
C ARG A 2 -30.03 0.77 79.55
N PRO A 3 -29.53 1.81 78.85
CA PRO A 3 -29.81 1.99 77.44
C PRO A 3 -28.93 1.10 76.56
N VAL A 4 -29.54 0.50 75.53
CA VAL A 4 -28.85 -0.14 74.40
C VAL A 4 -28.54 0.95 73.38
N ARG A 5 -27.25 1.15 73.07
CA ARG A 5 -26.78 2.05 72.00
C ARG A 5 -26.63 1.23 70.73
N ASP A 6 -27.32 1.66 69.68
CA ASP A 6 -27.34 1.09 68.34
C ASP A 6 -26.15 1.65 67.53
N GLU A 7 -25.22 0.79 67.10
CA GLU A 7 -23.97 1.14 66.38
C GLU A 7 -24.15 1.23 64.85
N ARG A 8 -25.37 1.47 64.38
CA ARG A 8 -25.65 1.63 62.94
C ARG A 8 -25.62 3.09 62.52
N ALA A 9 -24.45 3.71 62.36
CA ALA A 9 -24.41 5.06 61.75
C ALA A 9 -23.10 5.55 61.10
N VAL A 10 -21.96 4.85 61.15
CA VAL A 10 -20.68 5.53 60.83
C VAL A 10 -19.96 5.05 59.57
N THR A 11 -20.35 3.93 58.95
CA THR A 11 -19.55 3.36 57.83
C THR A 11 -20.09 3.59 56.41
N ALA A 12 -21.17 4.37 56.22
CA ALA A 12 -21.79 4.52 54.89
C ALA A 12 -21.42 5.81 54.12
N VAL A 13 -20.92 6.86 54.79
CA VAL A 13 -20.77 8.18 54.14
C VAL A 13 -19.38 8.40 53.53
N PHE A 14 -18.35 7.66 53.96
CA PHE A 14 -16.97 7.91 53.51
C PHE A 14 -16.60 7.27 52.16
N ARG A 15 -17.45 6.39 51.63
CA ARG A 15 -17.17 5.67 50.37
C ARG A 15 -17.63 6.39 49.10
N TRP A 16 -18.49 7.40 49.23
CA TRP A 16 -19.00 8.18 48.09
C TRP A 16 -18.17 9.42 47.75
N TRP A 17 -17.27 9.85 48.64
CA TRP A 17 -16.40 11.02 48.38
C TRP A 17 -15.06 10.69 47.73
N LEU A 18 -14.66 9.41 47.69
CA LEU A 18 -13.40 8.98 47.06
C LEU A 18 -13.57 8.54 45.59
N THR A 19 -14.78 8.32 45.11
CA THR A 19 -15.04 7.97 43.70
C THR A 19 -15.36 9.19 42.82
N ALA A 20 -15.69 10.34 43.40
CA ALA A 20 -16.02 11.56 42.64
C ALA A 20 -14.79 12.40 42.25
N SER A 21 -13.65 12.24 42.92
CA SER A 21 -12.44 13.05 42.69
C SER A 21 -11.37 12.35 41.83
N LEU A 22 -11.50 11.04 41.57
CA LEU A 22 -10.61 10.30 40.66
C LEU A 22 -11.14 10.21 39.22
N GLY A 23 -12.36 10.70 38.96
CA GLY A 23 -13.00 10.67 37.63
C GLY A 23 -12.74 11.90 36.75
N LEU A 24 -12.24 13.00 37.32
CA LEU A 24 -12.06 14.27 36.58
C LEU A 24 -10.60 14.55 36.17
N ALA A 25 -9.64 13.75 36.61
CA ALA A 25 -8.22 13.92 36.23
C ALA A 25 -7.79 13.01 35.07
N LEU A 26 -8.60 12.03 34.65
CA LEU A 26 -8.29 11.15 33.52
C LEU A 26 -8.86 11.61 32.17
N ALA A 27 -9.77 12.59 32.14
CA ALA A 27 -10.36 13.07 30.89
C ALA A 27 -9.50 14.12 30.16
N THR A 28 -8.47 14.69 30.80
CA THR A 28 -7.60 15.72 30.19
C THR A 28 -6.24 15.19 29.74
N LEU A 29 -5.93 13.90 29.94
CA LEU A 29 -4.66 13.30 29.53
C LEU A 29 -4.70 12.59 28.17
N VAL A 30 -5.88 12.43 27.58
CA VAL A 30 -6.01 11.79 26.25
C VAL A 30 -5.89 12.77 25.09
N ALA A 31 -5.92 14.09 25.36
CA ALA A 31 -5.74 15.11 24.32
C ALA A 31 -4.26 15.48 24.05
N SER A 32 -3.32 15.00 24.87
CA SER A 32 -1.90 15.37 24.78
C SER A 32 -0.98 14.28 24.23
N CYS A 33 -1.50 13.11 23.88
CA CYS A 33 -0.70 12.04 23.26
C CYS A 33 -0.70 12.10 21.72
N VAL A 34 -1.53 12.95 21.11
CA VAL A 34 -1.57 13.10 19.64
C VAL A 34 -0.39 13.93 19.11
N SER A 35 0.31 14.66 19.98
CA SER A 35 1.49 15.47 19.60
C SER A 35 2.82 14.71 19.66
N VAL A 36 2.82 13.40 19.98
CA VAL A 36 4.05 12.58 20.11
C VAL A 36 4.17 11.55 18.99
N LEU A 37 3.12 11.35 18.20
CA LEU A 37 3.31 10.90 16.81
C LEU A 37 3.57 12.15 15.97
N ASP A 38 4.71 12.77 16.24
CA ASP A 38 5.41 13.64 15.29
C ASP A 38 5.91 12.70 14.17
N LEU A 39 4.96 12.11 13.44
CA LEU A 39 5.19 11.66 12.08
C LEU A 39 5.68 12.93 11.39
N GLY A 40 6.98 12.96 11.08
CA GLY A 40 7.61 14.03 10.35
C GLY A 40 6.71 14.44 9.19
N ASP A 41 6.61 15.75 9.00
CA ASP A 41 5.71 16.49 8.13
C ASP A 41 5.05 15.70 6.99
N TYR A 42 3.80 16.03 6.63
CA TYR A 42 3.06 15.49 5.48
C TYR A 42 3.90 15.36 4.17
N GLU A 43 4.96 16.16 4.06
CA GLU A 43 6.03 16.06 3.08
C GLU A 43 6.67 14.65 2.99
N GLU A 44 6.95 13.98 4.11
CA GLU A 44 7.52 12.62 4.11
C GLU A 44 6.55 11.61 3.51
N GLY A 45 5.26 11.70 3.84
CA GLY A 45 4.22 10.83 3.28
C GLY A 45 4.09 10.96 1.76
N ALA A 46 4.16 12.19 1.24
CA ALA A 46 4.17 12.44 -0.19
C ALA A 46 5.39 11.82 -0.88
N GLN A 47 6.57 11.99 -0.28
CA GLN A 47 7.82 11.44 -0.83
C GLN A 47 7.83 9.92 -0.85
N VAL A 48 7.41 9.27 0.24
CA VAL A 48 7.34 7.80 0.34
C VAL A 48 6.40 7.21 -0.72
N LEU A 49 5.23 7.82 -0.93
CA LEU A 49 4.30 7.37 -1.98
C LEU A 49 4.90 7.53 -3.38
N CYS A 50 5.50 8.68 -3.68
CA CYS A 50 6.07 8.93 -5.00
C CYS A 50 7.30 8.06 -5.29
N ASP A 51 8.14 7.78 -4.30
CA ASP A 51 9.25 6.83 -4.43
C ASP A 51 8.75 5.41 -4.66
N HIS A 52 7.67 5.01 -3.99
CA HIS A 52 7.00 3.72 -4.23
C HIS A 52 6.49 3.62 -5.68
N LEU A 53 5.80 4.64 -6.17
CA LEU A 53 5.30 4.70 -7.55
C LEU A 53 6.45 4.66 -8.57
N ASN A 54 7.55 5.38 -8.32
CA ASN A 54 8.72 5.35 -9.20
C ASN A 54 9.39 3.96 -9.24
N ARG A 55 9.44 3.23 -8.12
CA ARG A 55 9.94 1.84 -8.10
C ARG A 55 9.02 0.90 -8.89
N CYS A 56 7.70 1.10 -8.77
CA CYS A 56 6.69 0.28 -9.43
C CYS A 56 6.60 0.48 -10.95
N PHE A 57 6.63 1.74 -11.40
CA PHE A 57 6.32 2.10 -12.79
C PHE A 57 7.51 2.70 -13.56
N GLY A 58 8.66 2.85 -12.89
CA GLY A 58 9.87 3.44 -13.45
C GLY A 58 10.01 4.92 -13.10
N ALA A 59 11.26 5.39 -13.06
CA ALA A 59 11.57 6.77 -12.75
C ALA A 59 10.95 7.73 -13.76
N GLY A 60 10.12 8.67 -13.29
CA GLY A 60 9.47 9.68 -14.12
C GLY A 60 8.15 9.23 -14.74
N ALA A 61 7.62 8.05 -14.36
CA ALA A 61 6.28 7.63 -14.75
C ALA A 61 5.20 8.63 -14.29
N TYR A 62 5.42 9.29 -13.15
CA TYR A 62 4.58 10.35 -12.59
C TYR A 62 5.42 11.61 -12.41
N GLN A 63 5.57 12.39 -13.47
CA GLN A 63 6.41 13.59 -13.46
C GLN A 63 5.79 14.66 -12.54
N GLY A 64 6.53 15.09 -11.53
CA GLY A 64 6.04 16.08 -10.55
C GLY A 64 5.13 15.49 -9.47
N CYS A 65 5.17 14.17 -9.26
CA CYS A 65 4.35 13.48 -8.26
C CYS A 65 4.44 14.13 -6.88
N TYR A 66 5.67 14.40 -6.40
CA TYR A 66 5.88 14.96 -5.08
C TYR A 66 5.24 16.34 -4.95
N GLU A 67 5.53 17.24 -5.90
CA GLU A 67 4.97 18.59 -5.89
C GLU A 67 3.44 18.59 -5.98
N HIS A 68 2.86 17.68 -6.75
CA HIS A 68 1.41 17.53 -6.87
C HIS A 68 0.78 17.05 -5.55
N VAL A 69 1.28 15.95 -4.99
CA VAL A 69 0.78 15.38 -3.73
C VAL A 69 0.94 16.37 -2.58
N ALA A 70 2.13 16.96 -2.43
CA ALA A 70 2.41 17.95 -1.40
C ALA A 70 1.49 19.19 -1.52
N SER A 71 1.34 19.73 -2.74
CA SER A 71 0.44 20.88 -2.96
C SER A 71 -1.03 20.54 -2.69
N GLY A 72 -1.48 19.32 -3.01
CA GLY A 72 -2.83 18.87 -2.71
C GLY A 72 -3.06 18.76 -1.20
N LEU A 73 -2.11 18.18 -0.48
CA LEU A 73 -2.13 18.10 0.98
C LEU A 73 -2.15 19.50 1.61
N ASP A 74 -1.31 20.42 1.15
CA ASP A 74 -1.27 21.80 1.64
C ASP A 74 -2.58 22.57 1.43
N ALA A 75 -3.27 22.32 0.31
CA ALA A 75 -4.55 22.92 0.02
C ALA A 75 -5.71 22.29 0.81
N GLY A 76 -5.55 21.03 1.25
CA GLY A 76 -6.55 20.28 1.99
C GLY A 76 -6.76 20.76 3.41
N SER A 77 -7.97 20.54 3.94
CA SER A 77 -8.25 20.73 5.36
C SER A 77 -7.41 19.78 6.23
N ALA A 78 -7.32 20.07 7.53
CA ALA A 78 -6.64 19.18 8.47
C ALA A 78 -7.27 17.78 8.53
N GLU A 79 -8.59 17.69 8.35
CA GLU A 79 -9.33 16.42 8.33
C GLU A 79 -9.02 15.61 7.07
N GLU A 80 -9.06 16.22 5.88
CA GLU A 80 -8.72 15.57 4.61
C GLU A 80 -7.27 15.07 4.60
N ARG A 81 -6.33 15.90 5.09
CA ARG A 81 -4.92 15.48 5.23
C ARG A 81 -4.74 14.28 6.15
N ALA A 82 -5.41 14.29 7.30
CA ALA A 82 -5.34 13.19 8.25
C ALA A 82 -5.93 11.90 7.65
N ALA A 83 -7.07 12.01 6.96
CA ALA A 83 -7.69 10.88 6.27
C ALA A 83 -6.79 10.32 5.16
N TRP A 84 -6.14 11.19 4.38
CA TRP A 84 -5.20 10.77 3.34
C TRP A 84 -3.98 10.06 3.93
N LEU A 85 -3.34 10.62 4.98
CA LEU A 85 -2.22 9.98 5.65
C LEU A 85 -2.61 8.61 6.21
N GLN A 86 -3.79 8.54 6.85
CA GLN A 86 -4.32 7.29 7.33
C GLN A 86 -4.54 6.30 6.19
N GLY A 87 -4.98 6.75 5.02
CA GLY A 87 -5.04 5.91 3.82
C GLY A 87 -3.68 5.38 3.40
N VAL A 88 -2.64 6.21 3.43
CA VAL A 88 -1.26 5.78 3.08
C VAL A 88 -0.74 4.70 4.01
N THR A 89 -1.01 4.81 5.32
CA THR A 89 -0.57 3.84 6.32
C THR A 89 -1.47 2.60 6.39
N ASP A 90 -2.79 2.79 6.44
CA ASP A 90 -3.77 1.75 6.79
C ASP A 90 -4.41 1.12 5.54
N ALA A 91 -4.70 1.91 4.49
CA ALA A 91 -5.33 1.40 3.27
C ALA A 91 -4.33 0.69 2.33
N GLY A 92 -3.07 0.57 2.75
CA GLY A 92 -2.07 -0.19 2.02
C GLY A 92 -1.71 0.45 0.68
N CYS A 93 -1.71 1.80 0.58
CA CYS A 93 -1.19 2.48 -0.62
C CYS A 93 0.21 1.98 -1.00
N LEU A 94 1.02 1.63 0.01
CA LEU A 94 2.37 1.10 -0.18
C LEU A 94 2.41 -0.43 -0.32
N ALA A 95 1.28 -1.12 -0.13
CA ALA A 95 1.21 -2.59 -0.15
C ALA A 95 1.32 -3.17 -1.58
N ALA A 96 0.89 -2.41 -2.60
CA ALA A 96 0.96 -2.82 -4.00
C ALA A 96 1.12 -1.59 -4.92
N CYS A 97 1.61 -1.82 -6.14
CA CYS A 97 1.79 -0.76 -7.13
C CYS A 97 0.44 -0.12 -7.56
N THR A 98 -0.60 -0.93 -7.71
CA THR A 98 -1.96 -0.46 -8.04
C THR A 98 -2.62 0.28 -6.87
N ALA A 99 -2.37 -0.15 -5.64
CA ALA A 99 -2.85 0.55 -4.44
C ALA A 99 -2.23 1.95 -4.35
N GLY A 100 -0.91 2.08 -4.59
CA GLY A 100 -0.24 3.37 -4.58
C GLY A 100 -0.82 4.32 -5.63
N LYS A 101 -1.15 3.80 -6.82
CA LYS A 101 -1.81 4.58 -7.87
C LYS A 101 -3.20 5.06 -7.43
N SER A 102 -3.97 4.22 -6.75
CA SER A 102 -5.30 4.55 -6.24
C SER A 102 -5.26 5.64 -5.15
N CYS A 103 -4.12 5.84 -4.49
CA CYS A 103 -3.98 6.88 -3.48
C CYS A 103 -3.71 8.28 -4.05
N LEU A 104 -3.33 8.36 -5.33
CA LEU A 104 -3.37 9.61 -6.08
C LEU A 104 -4.81 10.06 -6.39
N ASP A 105 -5.78 9.12 -6.39
CA ASP A 105 -7.21 9.39 -6.57
C ASP A 105 -7.93 9.85 -5.29
N ALA A 106 -7.23 9.90 -4.16
CA ALA A 106 -7.82 10.32 -2.89
C ALA A 106 -7.78 11.85 -2.75
N THR A 107 -8.83 12.41 -2.16
CA THR A 107 -8.80 13.81 -1.70
C THR A 107 -7.84 13.93 -0.50
N PRO A 108 -7.08 15.03 -0.38
CA PRO A 108 -7.14 16.25 -1.18
C PRO A 108 -6.17 16.29 -2.38
N VAL A 109 -5.50 15.18 -2.69
CA VAL A 109 -4.47 15.12 -3.75
C VAL A 109 -5.09 15.30 -5.13
N CYS A 110 -6.15 14.55 -5.43
CA CYS A 110 -6.82 14.62 -6.72
C CYS A 110 -7.66 15.90 -6.90
N HIS A 111 -7.93 16.25 -8.15
CA HIS A 111 -8.71 17.40 -8.56
C HIS A 111 -10.10 17.00 -9.09
N VAL A 112 -11.10 17.71 -8.60
CA VAL A 112 -12.52 17.53 -8.96
C VAL A 112 -12.81 18.01 -10.39
N PRO A 113 -13.98 17.67 -10.99
CA PRO A 113 -14.34 18.14 -12.32
C PRO A 113 -14.27 19.67 -12.45
N GLY A 114 -13.73 20.15 -13.57
CA GLY A 114 -13.51 21.55 -13.90
C GLY A 114 -12.23 22.17 -13.33
N ALA A 115 -11.56 21.52 -12.38
CA ALA A 115 -10.28 21.99 -11.85
C ALA A 115 -9.13 21.80 -12.86
N SER A 116 -8.07 22.59 -12.74
CA SER A 116 -6.92 22.51 -13.65
C SER A 116 -6.10 21.25 -13.41
N CYS A 117 -5.61 20.62 -14.47
CA CYS A 117 -4.71 19.47 -14.41
C CYS A 117 -3.56 19.66 -15.41
N ALA A 118 -2.41 19.07 -15.10
CA ALA A 118 -1.27 19.00 -16.02
C ALA A 118 -1.09 17.59 -16.58
N GLN A 119 -1.51 16.57 -15.81
CA GLN A 119 -1.42 15.17 -16.17
C GLN A 119 -2.75 14.47 -15.82
N PRO A 120 -3.05 13.31 -16.44
CA PRO A 120 -4.25 12.53 -16.13
C PRO A 120 -4.38 12.17 -14.65
N GLU A 121 -3.28 11.81 -13.99
CA GLU A 121 -3.24 11.40 -12.58
C GLU A 121 -3.62 12.51 -11.58
N HIS A 122 -3.74 13.76 -12.04
CA HIS A 122 -4.19 14.85 -11.17
C HIS A 122 -5.70 14.83 -10.98
N CYS A 123 -6.47 14.09 -11.78
CA CYS A 123 -7.93 14.11 -11.74
C CYS A 123 -8.49 12.99 -10.87
N CYS A 124 -9.51 13.29 -10.06
CA CYS A 124 -10.13 12.30 -9.19
C CYS A 124 -10.81 11.19 -9.99
N GLY A 125 -10.42 9.95 -9.73
CA GLY A 125 -10.90 8.76 -10.43
C GLY A 125 -10.18 8.50 -11.76
N PHE A 126 -8.94 8.97 -11.94
CA PHE A 126 -8.17 8.64 -13.14
C PHE A 126 -7.84 7.14 -13.21
N THR A 127 -7.74 6.45 -12.06
CA THR A 127 -7.52 4.99 -12.06
C THR A 127 -8.72 4.21 -12.58
N THR A 128 -9.92 4.77 -12.44
CA THR A 128 -11.19 4.19 -12.91
C THR A 128 -11.68 4.82 -14.21
N ALA A 129 -10.89 5.71 -14.82
CA ALA A 129 -11.26 6.51 -15.99
C ALA A 129 -12.57 7.31 -15.80
N LEU A 130 -12.85 7.72 -14.57
CA LEU A 130 -14.00 8.56 -14.25
C LEU A 130 -13.80 10.01 -14.70
N LEU A 131 -12.59 10.53 -14.53
CA LEU A 131 -12.18 11.85 -15.02
C LEU A 131 -10.93 11.74 -15.89
N GLU A 132 -10.88 12.61 -16.90
CA GLU A 132 -9.76 12.74 -17.81
C GLU A 132 -9.21 14.17 -17.75
N CYS A 133 -7.89 14.29 -17.92
CA CYS A 133 -7.25 15.58 -18.07
C CYS A 133 -7.25 15.99 -19.55
N GLN A 134 -8.18 16.84 -19.95
CA GLN A 134 -8.28 17.33 -21.33
C GLN A 134 -8.24 18.85 -21.36
N GLU A 135 -7.39 19.39 -22.25
CA GLU A 135 -7.18 20.84 -22.38
C GLU A 135 -6.78 21.54 -21.06
N GLY A 136 -6.08 20.81 -20.20
CA GLY A 136 -5.59 21.31 -18.91
C GLY A 136 -6.66 21.42 -17.82
N ARG A 137 -7.82 20.78 -17.99
CA ARG A 137 -8.86 20.64 -16.96
C ARG A 137 -9.29 19.20 -16.77
N CYS A 138 -9.62 18.84 -15.53
CA CYS A 138 -10.28 17.58 -15.23
C CYS A 138 -11.72 17.64 -15.73
N CYS A 139 -12.13 16.65 -16.50
CA CYS A 139 -13.47 16.61 -17.08
C CYS A 139 -13.99 15.19 -17.17
N LEU A 140 -15.31 15.07 -17.20
CA LEU A 140 -16.04 13.83 -17.39
C LEU A 140 -16.01 13.44 -18.88
N PRO A 141 -15.59 12.20 -19.22
CA PRO A 141 -15.66 11.71 -20.58
C PRO A 141 -17.11 11.54 -21.03
N ASP A 142 -17.32 11.47 -22.35
CA ASP A 142 -18.65 11.35 -22.95
C ASP A 142 -19.41 10.12 -22.41
N GLY A 143 -20.70 10.28 -22.14
CA GLY A 143 -21.58 9.25 -21.55
C GLY A 143 -21.80 9.40 -20.03
N ASN A 144 -20.94 10.15 -19.33
CA ASN A 144 -21.10 10.41 -17.90
C ASN A 144 -22.19 11.45 -17.62
N ALA A 145 -22.86 11.33 -16.46
CA ALA A 145 -23.87 12.30 -16.04
C ALA A 145 -23.24 13.66 -15.71
N CYS A 146 -23.87 14.75 -16.13
CA CYS A 146 -23.36 16.11 -15.95
C CYS A 146 -24.47 17.08 -15.56
N ALA A 147 -24.12 18.12 -14.80
CA ALA A 147 -25.02 19.24 -14.52
C ALA A 147 -24.71 20.45 -15.41
N SER A 148 -23.51 20.55 -15.98
CA SER A 148 -23.08 21.67 -16.81
C SER A 148 -21.97 21.30 -17.81
N ASP A 149 -21.80 22.12 -18.86
CA ASP A 149 -20.73 21.97 -19.86
C ASP A 149 -19.32 22.04 -19.25
N ALA A 150 -19.17 22.71 -18.09
CA ALA A 150 -17.89 22.86 -17.42
C ALA A 150 -17.35 21.52 -16.89
N GLU A 151 -18.23 20.58 -16.57
CA GLU A 151 -17.87 19.25 -16.08
C GLU A 151 -17.44 18.33 -17.22
N CYS A 152 -17.96 18.53 -18.43
CA CYS A 152 -17.71 17.63 -19.55
C CYS A 152 -16.47 18.00 -20.34
N CYS A 153 -15.79 17.00 -20.89
CA CYS A 153 -14.68 17.21 -21.80
C CYS A 153 -15.15 17.87 -23.11
N THR A 154 -16.35 17.52 -23.57
CA THR A 154 -17.00 18.08 -24.76
C THR A 154 -18.09 19.10 -24.39
N SER A 155 -19.31 18.64 -24.12
CA SER A 155 -20.46 19.45 -23.72
C SER A 155 -21.48 18.60 -22.99
N CYS A 156 -22.25 19.19 -22.08
CA CYS A 156 -23.33 18.53 -21.36
C CYS A 156 -24.64 18.69 -22.13
N ASP A 157 -25.23 17.58 -22.58
CA ASP A 157 -26.53 17.62 -23.26
C ASP A 157 -27.64 17.82 -22.23
N SER A 158 -28.28 18.98 -22.29
CA SER A 158 -29.40 19.36 -21.41
C SER A 158 -30.62 18.42 -21.50
N THR A 159 -30.74 17.60 -22.54
CA THR A 159 -31.84 16.66 -22.76
C THR A 159 -31.60 15.35 -22.02
N THR A 160 -30.39 14.80 -22.12
CA THR A 160 -30.02 13.51 -21.53
C THR A 160 -29.39 13.66 -20.15
N GLY A 161 -28.85 14.85 -19.84
CA GLY A 161 -28.03 15.09 -18.65
C GLY A 161 -26.69 14.37 -18.71
N THR A 162 -26.12 14.14 -19.90
CA THR A 162 -24.87 13.41 -20.10
C THR A 162 -23.87 14.16 -20.98
N CYS A 163 -22.57 13.97 -20.72
CA CYS A 163 -21.48 14.50 -21.53
C CYS A 163 -21.50 13.89 -22.94
N GLY A 164 -21.28 14.71 -23.97
CA GLY A 164 -21.26 14.27 -25.37
C GLY A 164 -22.64 13.98 -25.99
N GLY A 165 -23.73 14.11 -25.21
CA GLY A 165 -25.08 13.78 -25.65
C GLY A 165 -25.46 12.33 -25.42
N ALA A 166 -26.48 11.87 -26.16
CA ALA A 166 -26.85 10.46 -26.24
C ALA A 166 -25.71 9.69 -26.93
N VAL A 167 -24.61 9.48 -26.22
CA VAL A 167 -23.68 8.40 -26.54
C VAL A 167 -24.50 7.13 -26.40
N GLU A 168 -24.59 6.35 -27.47
CA GLU A 168 -25.08 4.98 -27.40
C GLU A 168 -24.04 4.15 -26.63
N CYS A 169 -23.93 4.39 -25.32
CA CYS A 169 -23.22 3.54 -24.39
C CYS A 169 -24.23 2.99 -23.38
N ALA A 170 -24.05 1.72 -23.01
CA ALA A 170 -24.93 1.03 -22.09
C ALA A 170 -24.61 1.48 -20.65
N LYS A 171 -25.65 1.81 -19.87
CA LYS A 171 -25.52 2.20 -18.46
C LYS A 171 -25.21 0.99 -17.60
N VAL A 172 -24.68 1.20 -16.39
CA VAL A 172 -24.50 0.14 -15.39
C VAL A 172 -25.80 -0.66 -15.22
N GLY A 173 -25.72 -1.98 -15.38
CA GLY A 173 -26.82 -2.93 -15.38
C GLY A 173 -27.44 -3.20 -16.76
N GLU A 174 -27.16 -2.40 -17.79
CA GLU A 174 -27.65 -2.64 -19.16
C GLU A 174 -26.78 -3.62 -19.93
N ASP A 175 -27.35 -4.24 -20.98
CA ASP A 175 -26.66 -5.22 -21.80
C ASP A 175 -25.55 -4.57 -22.62
N CYS A 176 -24.35 -5.15 -22.57
CA CYS A 176 -23.16 -4.65 -23.25
C CYS A 176 -22.68 -5.52 -24.41
N SER A 177 -23.52 -6.44 -24.89
CA SER A 177 -23.18 -7.35 -25.99
C SER A 177 -23.05 -6.61 -27.32
N THR A 178 -23.81 -5.54 -27.52
CA THR A 178 -23.84 -4.75 -28.78
C THR A 178 -23.43 -3.30 -28.60
N THR A 179 -23.43 -2.80 -27.37
CA THR A 179 -23.26 -1.39 -27.04
C THR A 179 -22.22 -1.28 -25.91
N PRO A 180 -21.10 -0.57 -26.09
CA PRO A 180 -20.05 -0.50 -25.08
C PRO A 180 -20.56 0.18 -23.80
N CYS A 181 -20.04 -0.21 -22.65
CA CYS A 181 -20.44 0.38 -21.37
C CYS A 181 -19.91 1.79 -21.21
N CYS A 182 -20.73 2.71 -20.69
CA CYS A 182 -20.27 4.06 -20.35
C CYS A 182 -19.19 4.03 -19.26
N SER A 183 -19.20 3.01 -18.39
CA SER A 183 -18.15 2.76 -17.38
C SER A 183 -16.88 2.11 -17.95
N GLY A 184 -16.87 1.79 -19.25
CA GLY A 184 -15.81 0.99 -19.89
C GLY A 184 -15.80 -0.50 -19.52
N ASN A 185 -16.60 -0.93 -18.53
CA ASN A 185 -16.52 -2.27 -17.95
C ASN A 185 -17.78 -3.11 -18.26
N CYS A 186 -17.61 -4.16 -19.07
CA CYS A 186 -18.65 -5.14 -19.41
C CYS A 186 -18.34 -6.47 -18.72
N SER A 187 -19.23 -6.93 -17.83
CA SER A 187 -19.07 -8.21 -17.14
C SER A 187 -19.19 -9.37 -18.14
N PRO A 188 -18.16 -10.24 -18.26
CA PRO A 188 -18.18 -11.33 -19.23
C PRO A 188 -19.24 -12.40 -18.90
N ASP A 189 -19.59 -12.56 -17.62
CA ASP A 189 -20.53 -13.59 -17.17
C ASP A 189 -21.99 -13.17 -17.38
N SER A 190 -22.30 -11.89 -17.13
CA SER A 190 -23.66 -11.37 -17.21
C SER A 190 -23.98 -10.64 -18.52
N ASN A 191 -22.95 -10.33 -19.31
CA ASN A 191 -23.02 -9.40 -20.45
C ASN A 191 -23.70 -8.08 -20.09
N ARG A 192 -23.50 -7.60 -18.86
CA ARG A 192 -24.03 -6.33 -18.39
C ARG A 192 -22.92 -5.38 -17.98
N CYS A 193 -23.17 -4.09 -18.16
CA CYS A 193 -22.27 -3.07 -17.66
C CYS A 193 -22.21 -3.09 -16.14
N VAL A 194 -21.00 -3.01 -15.61
CA VAL A 194 -20.76 -2.96 -14.17
C VAL A 194 -20.01 -1.68 -13.81
N GLU A 195 -20.11 -1.28 -12.55
CA GLU A 195 -19.18 -0.30 -11.99
C GLU A 195 -17.75 -0.85 -12.05
N PRO A 196 -16.71 0.02 -11.95
CA PRO A 196 -15.35 -0.45 -11.74
C PRO A 196 -15.33 -1.47 -10.61
N CYS A 197 -14.74 -2.63 -10.87
CA CYS A 197 -14.68 -3.69 -9.88
C CYS A 197 -13.85 -3.23 -8.67
N ARG A 198 -14.25 -3.68 -7.48
CA ARG A 198 -13.61 -3.39 -6.20
C ARG A 198 -12.27 -4.10 -6.10
N ALA A 199 -11.30 -3.41 -5.48
CA ALA A 199 -9.96 -3.94 -5.24
C ALA A 199 -9.98 -5.07 -4.18
N LEU A 200 -8.89 -5.83 -4.08
CA LEU A 200 -8.74 -6.83 -3.02
C LEU A 200 -8.89 -6.19 -1.63
N ASN A 201 -9.51 -6.92 -0.72
CA ASN A 201 -9.89 -6.56 0.65
C ASN A 201 -10.98 -5.49 0.80
N GLU A 202 -11.53 -4.94 -0.29
CA GLU A 202 -12.73 -4.11 -0.18
C GLU A 202 -13.97 -4.93 0.15
N GLU A 203 -14.87 -4.37 0.95
CA GLU A 203 -16.14 -5.01 1.26
C GLU A 203 -16.97 -5.27 0.00
N CYS A 204 -17.55 -6.45 -0.07
CA CYS A 204 -18.38 -6.88 -1.18
C CYS A 204 -19.57 -7.68 -0.68
N SER A 205 -20.62 -7.69 -1.48
CA SER A 205 -21.83 -8.48 -1.27
C SER A 205 -22.01 -9.58 -2.32
N GLN A 206 -21.36 -9.45 -3.47
CA GLN A 206 -21.47 -10.34 -4.62
C GLN A 206 -20.14 -10.43 -5.37
N ASN A 207 -19.90 -11.57 -6.01
CA ASN A 207 -18.66 -11.89 -6.73
C ASN A 207 -18.34 -10.92 -7.87
N ASP A 208 -19.37 -10.46 -8.58
CA ASP A 208 -19.27 -9.53 -9.72
C ASP A 208 -18.80 -8.12 -9.31
N GLN A 209 -18.82 -7.81 -8.01
CA GLN A 209 -18.31 -6.57 -7.48
C GLN A 209 -16.79 -6.57 -7.35
N CYS A 210 -16.11 -7.73 -7.38
CA CYS A 210 -14.68 -7.84 -7.13
C CYS A 210 -13.91 -8.04 -8.41
N CYS A 211 -12.76 -7.39 -8.57
CA CYS A 211 -11.93 -7.61 -9.76
C CYS A 211 -11.43 -9.06 -9.86
N SER A 212 -11.35 -9.75 -8.72
CA SER A 212 -11.02 -11.18 -8.67
C SER A 212 -12.17 -12.11 -9.04
N GLY A 213 -13.40 -11.59 -9.16
CA GLY A 213 -14.61 -12.39 -9.29
C GLY A 213 -14.99 -13.18 -8.03
N ILE A 214 -14.36 -12.92 -6.87
CA ILE A 214 -14.61 -13.66 -5.63
C ILE A 214 -14.87 -12.70 -4.48
N CYS A 215 -16.07 -12.86 -3.90
CA CYS A 215 -16.52 -12.14 -2.74
C CYS A 215 -16.76 -13.08 -1.55
N GLU A 216 -15.98 -12.90 -0.48
CA GLU A 216 -16.14 -13.63 0.79
C GLU A 216 -16.38 -12.65 1.95
N GLY A 217 -17.25 -11.65 1.72
CA GLY A 217 -17.46 -10.50 2.60
C GLY A 217 -16.48 -9.36 2.36
N ALA A 218 -15.30 -9.69 1.83
CA ALA A 218 -14.40 -8.77 1.15
C ALA A 218 -13.90 -9.43 -0.16
N CYS A 219 -13.40 -8.62 -1.08
CA CYS A 219 -12.84 -9.10 -2.33
C CYS A 219 -11.53 -9.86 -2.07
N VAL A 220 -11.48 -11.13 -2.46
CA VAL A 220 -10.32 -12.00 -2.21
C VAL A 220 -9.83 -12.62 -3.50
N CYS A 221 -8.58 -13.08 -3.53
CA CYS A 221 -8.05 -13.90 -4.62
C CYS A 221 -7.65 -15.28 -4.07
N ARG A 222 -7.31 -16.20 -4.96
CA ARG A 222 -6.93 -17.58 -4.65
C ARG A 222 -5.43 -17.75 -4.78
N GLU A 223 -4.83 -18.32 -3.74
CA GLU A 223 -3.42 -18.67 -3.70
C GLU A 223 -3.10 -19.83 -4.65
N GLN A 224 -1.80 -20.05 -4.90
CA GLN A 224 -1.33 -21.14 -5.74
C GLN A 224 -1.89 -22.51 -5.29
N GLY A 225 -2.35 -23.30 -6.25
CA GLY A 225 -2.93 -24.62 -6.04
C GLY A 225 -4.40 -24.61 -5.61
N ALA A 226 -4.98 -23.46 -5.24
CA ALA A 226 -6.41 -23.37 -4.97
C ALA A 226 -7.22 -23.45 -6.27
N SER A 227 -8.46 -23.93 -6.16
CA SER A 227 -9.36 -24.02 -7.31
C SER A 227 -9.76 -22.65 -7.83
N CYS A 228 -9.86 -22.50 -9.14
CA CYS A 228 -10.18 -21.25 -9.82
C CYS A 228 -11.14 -21.50 -10.99
N ASP A 229 -11.89 -20.45 -11.33
CA ASP A 229 -12.84 -20.45 -12.44
C ASP A 229 -12.36 -19.53 -13.60
N GLY A 230 -11.26 -18.79 -13.40
CA GLY A 230 -10.60 -17.93 -14.39
C GLY A 230 -9.35 -17.27 -13.82
N ASP A 231 -8.53 -16.66 -14.68
CA ASP A 231 -7.23 -16.07 -14.30
C ASP A 231 -7.37 -14.97 -13.25
N GLN A 232 -8.41 -14.12 -13.36
CA GLN A 232 -8.67 -13.07 -12.38
C GLN A 232 -8.90 -13.60 -10.96
N SER A 233 -9.29 -14.86 -10.79
CA SER A 233 -9.47 -15.46 -9.47
C SER A 233 -8.16 -15.71 -8.73
N CYS A 234 -7.02 -15.68 -9.41
CA CYS A 234 -5.73 -16.07 -8.86
C CYS A 234 -4.88 -14.87 -8.41
N CYS A 235 -4.21 -14.98 -7.27
CA CYS A 235 -3.39 -13.91 -6.71
C CYS A 235 -2.06 -13.74 -7.47
N HIS A 236 -1.45 -12.56 -7.39
CA HIS A 236 -0.02 -12.35 -7.70
C HIS A 236 0.44 -12.83 -9.10
N GLY A 237 -0.35 -12.57 -10.15
CA GLY A 237 0.02 -12.94 -11.53
C GLY A 237 -0.07 -14.43 -11.85
N LEU A 238 -0.64 -15.23 -10.93
CA LEU A 238 -1.01 -16.62 -11.20
C LEU A 238 -2.14 -16.68 -12.24
N VAL A 239 -2.17 -17.76 -13.02
CA VAL A 239 -3.22 -18.04 -14.00
C VAL A 239 -3.99 -19.29 -13.62
N CYS A 240 -5.25 -19.37 -14.05
CA CYS A 240 -6.06 -20.54 -13.81
C CYS A 240 -5.73 -21.61 -14.84
N ASP A 241 -5.00 -22.67 -14.43
CA ASP A 241 -4.66 -23.76 -15.35
C ASP A 241 -5.94 -24.47 -15.82
N PRO A 242 -6.26 -24.44 -17.13
CA PRO A 242 -7.50 -25.02 -17.65
C PRO A 242 -7.55 -26.54 -17.51
N SER A 243 -6.42 -27.21 -17.29
CA SER A 243 -6.33 -28.67 -17.15
C SER A 243 -6.61 -29.13 -15.73
N THR A 244 -6.25 -28.33 -14.73
CA THR A 244 -6.38 -28.68 -13.31
C THR A 244 -7.43 -27.85 -12.58
N SER A 245 -7.94 -26.79 -13.21
CA SER A 245 -8.82 -25.77 -12.62
C SER A 245 -8.25 -25.23 -11.31
N ARG A 246 -6.92 -25.01 -11.28
CA ARG A 246 -6.19 -24.52 -10.11
C ARG A 246 -5.27 -23.37 -10.49
N CYS A 247 -5.13 -22.41 -9.58
CA CYS A 247 -4.19 -21.30 -9.74
C CYS A 247 -2.77 -21.85 -9.81
N ALA A 248 -2.11 -21.62 -10.93
CA ALA A 248 -0.77 -22.10 -11.21
C ALA A 248 0.07 -20.95 -11.77
N LEU A 249 1.38 -21.16 -11.81
CA LEU A 249 2.25 -20.28 -12.56
C LEU A 249 1.90 -20.41 -14.06
N PRO A 250 1.98 -19.31 -14.83
CA PRO A 250 1.83 -19.36 -16.29
C PRO A 250 2.69 -20.46 -16.90
N VAL A 251 2.12 -21.27 -17.80
CA VAL A 251 2.84 -22.39 -18.42
C VAL A 251 4.05 -21.92 -19.25
N ASP A 252 4.04 -20.66 -19.68
CA ASP A 252 5.09 -20.02 -20.49
C ASP A 252 6.07 -19.15 -19.69
N CYS A 253 6.11 -19.30 -18.37
CA CYS A 253 7.09 -18.62 -17.54
C CYS A 253 8.14 -19.58 -16.96
N THR A 254 9.35 -19.08 -16.83
CA THR A 254 10.52 -19.69 -16.20
C THR A 254 10.46 -19.46 -14.69
N PRO A 255 10.44 -20.52 -13.87
CA PRO A 255 10.40 -20.39 -12.42
C PRO A 255 11.73 -19.85 -11.86
N LEU A 256 11.71 -19.37 -10.61
CA LEU A 256 12.91 -18.90 -9.91
C LEU A 256 13.99 -20.00 -9.85
N GLY A 257 15.22 -19.62 -10.19
CA GLY A 257 16.38 -20.52 -10.24
C GLY A 257 16.58 -21.26 -11.57
N GLU A 258 15.66 -21.15 -12.52
CA GLU A 258 15.80 -21.76 -13.85
C GLU A 258 16.31 -20.76 -14.89
N ASP A 259 17.06 -21.26 -15.89
CA ASP A 259 17.64 -20.45 -16.95
C ASP A 259 16.57 -19.74 -17.77
N CYS A 260 16.68 -18.41 -17.85
CA CYS A 260 15.78 -17.55 -18.59
C CYS A 260 16.49 -16.97 -19.82
N GLY A 261 15.75 -16.84 -20.92
CA GLY A 261 16.28 -16.20 -22.14
C GLY A 261 16.23 -14.67 -22.08
N THR A 262 15.22 -14.10 -21.41
CA THR A 262 15.01 -12.65 -21.23
C THR A 262 14.29 -12.36 -19.91
N VAL A 263 14.24 -11.09 -19.48
CA VAL A 263 13.57 -10.65 -18.22
C VAL A 263 12.05 -10.95 -18.24
N ALA A 264 11.41 -10.86 -19.41
CA ALA A 264 9.97 -11.09 -19.59
C ALA A 264 9.53 -12.56 -19.48
N THR A 265 10.47 -13.47 -19.19
CA THR A 265 10.18 -14.91 -19.09
C THR A 265 10.00 -15.36 -17.64
N CYS A 266 10.23 -14.54 -16.62
CA CYS A 266 10.19 -15.01 -15.23
C CYS A 266 8.76 -15.06 -14.66
N CYS A 267 8.44 -16.14 -13.92
CA CYS A 267 7.12 -16.40 -13.32
C CYS A 267 6.68 -15.48 -12.19
N ASN A 268 7.53 -14.53 -11.80
CA ASN A 268 7.27 -13.65 -10.68
C ASN A 268 7.53 -12.23 -11.18
N ASP A 269 6.56 -11.33 -11.01
CA ASP A 269 6.61 -9.97 -11.54
C ASP A 269 7.77 -9.14 -10.95
N ALA A 270 8.23 -9.50 -9.75
CA ALA A 270 9.41 -8.90 -9.12
C ALA A 270 10.73 -9.59 -9.53
N ALA A 271 10.69 -10.74 -10.20
CA ALA A 271 11.87 -11.46 -10.62
C ALA A 271 12.47 -10.89 -11.91
N THR A 272 13.78 -10.94 -12.00
CA THR A 272 14.54 -10.53 -13.18
C THR A 272 15.37 -11.70 -13.72
N CYS A 273 15.74 -11.62 -14.99
CA CYS A 273 16.61 -12.60 -15.61
C CYS A 273 18.08 -12.19 -15.44
N ALA A 274 18.84 -12.96 -14.65
CA ALA A 274 20.27 -12.71 -14.40
C ALA A 274 21.11 -13.93 -14.81
N PRO A 275 22.46 -13.82 -14.84
CA PRO A 275 23.33 -14.98 -15.06
C PRO A 275 23.06 -16.07 -14.00
N GLY A 276 22.55 -17.22 -14.44
CA GLY A 276 22.12 -18.31 -13.56
C GLY A 276 20.61 -18.45 -13.38
N GLY A 277 19.81 -17.66 -14.10
CA GLY A 277 18.36 -17.86 -14.22
C GLY A 277 17.49 -16.73 -13.67
N CYS A 278 16.19 -17.00 -13.60
CA CYS A 278 15.22 -16.09 -12.98
C CYS A 278 15.49 -15.95 -11.49
N CYS A 279 15.59 -14.72 -11.00
CA CYS A 279 15.97 -14.44 -9.63
C CYS A 279 15.30 -13.19 -9.09
N LEU A 280 15.07 -13.16 -7.78
CA LEU A 280 14.53 -12.02 -7.07
C LEU A 280 15.65 -11.01 -6.74
N PRO A 281 15.46 -9.72 -7.02
CA PRO A 281 16.41 -8.68 -6.65
C PRO A 281 16.43 -8.47 -5.13
N ALA A 282 17.43 -7.73 -4.64
CA ALA A 282 17.51 -7.36 -3.24
C ALA A 282 16.24 -6.60 -2.79
N GLY A 283 15.68 -6.98 -1.64
CA GLY A 283 14.46 -6.42 -1.08
C GLY A 283 13.17 -7.14 -1.49
N ALA A 284 13.20 -7.95 -2.56
CA ALA A 284 12.02 -8.70 -3.00
C ALA A 284 11.75 -9.91 -2.08
N SER A 285 10.45 -10.16 -1.84
CA SER A 285 9.97 -11.23 -0.97
C SER A 285 9.66 -12.53 -1.71
N GLY A 286 9.65 -13.66 -0.99
CA GLY A 286 9.22 -14.97 -1.51
C GLY A 286 10.33 -15.94 -1.91
N CYS A 287 11.57 -15.72 -1.43
CA CYS A 287 12.66 -16.68 -1.61
C CYS A 287 12.53 -17.89 -0.66
N SER A 288 13.25 -19.00 -0.88
CA SER A 288 13.17 -20.18 0.01
C SER A 288 14.36 -20.25 0.97
N VAL A 289 14.11 -20.28 2.29
CA VAL A 289 15.18 -20.44 3.30
C VAL A 289 15.77 -21.85 3.25
N GLY A 290 17.10 -21.97 3.16
CA GLY A 290 17.81 -23.26 3.17
C GLY A 290 18.63 -23.57 1.90
N GLY A 291 18.56 -22.69 0.90
CA GLY A 291 19.51 -22.59 -0.20
C GLY A 291 19.44 -21.16 -0.74
N ASP A 292 20.50 -20.63 -1.34
CA ASP A 292 20.47 -19.31 -2.01
C ASP A 292 19.55 -19.29 -3.25
N SER A 293 18.75 -20.35 -3.44
CA SER A 293 17.80 -20.58 -4.51
C SER A 293 16.73 -19.49 -4.55
N GLY A 294 16.68 -18.77 -5.67
CA GLY A 294 15.65 -17.78 -5.97
C GLY A 294 16.05 -16.32 -5.76
N CYS A 295 17.21 -16.05 -5.14
CA CYS A 295 17.76 -14.69 -5.05
C CYS A 295 18.84 -14.46 -6.13
N CYS A 296 18.97 -13.23 -6.61
CA CYS A 296 19.93 -12.92 -7.66
C CYS A 296 21.38 -13.10 -7.20
N PRO A 297 22.33 -13.38 -8.13
CA PRO A 297 23.74 -13.51 -7.79
C PRO A 297 24.24 -12.36 -6.92
N GLY A 298 24.86 -12.68 -5.78
CA GLY A 298 25.29 -11.68 -4.82
C GLY A 298 24.20 -11.21 -3.85
N THR A 299 23.08 -11.94 -3.72
CA THR A 299 22.10 -11.81 -2.64
C THR A 299 21.81 -13.17 -2.01
N PHE A 300 21.26 -13.19 -0.79
CA PHE A 300 20.94 -14.41 -0.05
C PHE A 300 19.54 -14.31 0.55
N CYS A 301 18.86 -15.45 0.67
CA CYS A 301 17.50 -15.47 1.22
C CYS A 301 17.53 -15.44 2.75
N ARG A 302 16.80 -14.51 3.36
CA ARG A 302 16.66 -14.37 4.82
C ARG A 302 15.20 -14.40 5.24
N LEU A 303 14.91 -15.01 6.39
CA LEU A 303 13.61 -14.89 7.06
C LEU A 303 13.43 -13.46 7.58
N ASP A 304 12.31 -12.85 7.21
CA ASP A 304 11.84 -11.58 7.74
C ASP A 304 11.22 -11.86 9.12
N LEU A 305 11.86 -11.38 10.18
CA LEU A 305 11.50 -11.71 11.56
C LEU A 305 10.27 -10.93 12.06
N GLN A 306 9.88 -9.85 11.38
CA GLN A 306 8.65 -9.13 11.72
C GLN A 306 7.39 -9.84 11.23
N ASP A 307 7.51 -10.58 10.13
CA ASP A 307 6.38 -11.09 9.36
C ASP A 307 6.31 -12.63 9.37
N ASP A 308 6.87 -13.26 10.44
CA ASP A 308 6.86 -14.68 10.92
C ASP A 308 6.85 -15.86 9.89
N ALA A 309 6.92 -15.57 8.60
CA ALA A 309 6.74 -16.50 7.48
C ALA A 309 7.24 -15.91 6.14
N LYS A 310 7.44 -14.59 6.03
CA LYS A 310 7.98 -13.99 4.80
C LYS A 310 9.50 -14.11 4.75
N THR A 311 9.99 -14.32 3.54
CA THR A 311 11.40 -14.44 3.21
C THR A 311 11.77 -13.34 2.24
N ARG A 312 13.00 -12.83 2.30
CA ARG A 312 13.44 -11.70 1.47
C ARG A 312 14.88 -11.89 0.99
N CYS A 313 15.17 -11.44 -0.23
CA CYS A 313 16.53 -11.46 -0.76
C CYS A 313 17.33 -10.27 -0.23
N CYS A 314 18.46 -10.54 0.42
CA CYS A 314 19.27 -9.53 1.10
C CYS A 314 20.68 -9.49 0.48
N THR A 315 21.25 -8.30 0.30
CA THR A 315 22.64 -8.17 -0.10
C THR A 315 23.57 -8.56 1.05
N PRO A 316 24.74 -9.18 0.76
CA PRO A 316 25.77 -9.47 1.74
C PRO A 316 26.06 -8.25 2.58
N ALA A 317 25.88 -8.39 3.89
CA ALA A 317 26.21 -7.30 4.77
C ALA A 317 27.72 -7.03 4.71
N GLY A 318 28.11 -5.75 4.72
CA GLY A 318 29.51 -5.38 4.83
C GLY A 318 29.88 -4.88 6.21
N CYS A 319 31.02 -4.22 6.27
CA CYS A 319 31.61 -3.77 7.52
C CYS A 319 31.84 -2.27 7.50
N HIS A 320 30.96 -1.56 8.19
CA HIS A 320 31.13 -0.16 8.52
C HIS A 320 30.44 0.12 9.86
N ARG A 321 30.56 1.34 10.36
CA ARG A 321 29.95 1.72 11.63
C ARG A 321 28.44 1.97 11.42
N PRO A 322 27.57 1.72 12.42
CA PRO A 322 26.15 2.04 12.33
C PRO A 322 25.83 3.50 11.97
N CYS A 323 26.76 4.42 12.25
CA CYS A 323 26.64 5.84 11.95
C CYS A 323 27.04 6.24 10.51
N GLU A 324 27.43 5.28 9.67
CA GLU A 324 27.96 5.55 8.34
C GLU A 324 27.05 4.91 7.30
N VAL A 325 26.72 5.64 6.24
CA VAL A 325 25.98 5.12 5.09
C VAL A 325 26.85 4.09 4.37
N GLY A 326 26.25 2.95 4.01
CA GLY A 326 26.99 1.86 3.38
C GLY A 326 26.14 0.70 2.88
N VAL A 327 26.81 -0.40 2.60
CA VAL A 327 26.19 -1.72 2.36
C VAL A 327 25.40 -2.15 3.59
N PRO A 328 24.42 -3.06 3.51
CA PRO A 328 23.64 -3.39 4.71
C PRO A 328 24.53 -3.85 5.87
N LEU A 329 24.15 -3.52 7.10
CA LEU A 329 24.75 -4.10 8.29
C LEU A 329 23.97 -5.34 8.70
N SER A 330 24.69 -6.33 9.22
CA SER A 330 24.05 -7.51 9.81
C SER A 330 24.60 -7.75 11.21
N PRO A 331 23.72 -8.02 12.19
CA PRO A 331 24.12 -8.26 13.58
C PRO A 331 24.87 -9.60 13.74
N THR A 332 24.92 -10.43 12.70
CA THR A 332 25.52 -11.77 12.70
C THR A 332 26.69 -11.92 11.72
N ASN A 333 27.14 -10.86 11.04
CA ASN A 333 28.15 -11.02 10.00
C ASN A 333 29.58 -11.15 10.54
N VAL A 334 29.84 -12.28 11.19
CA VAL A 334 31.16 -12.72 11.66
C VAL A 334 32.03 -13.17 10.46
N ALA A 335 31.41 -13.48 9.31
CA ALA A 335 32.08 -14.09 8.15
C ALA A 335 33.11 -13.17 7.47
N ALA A 336 33.00 -11.85 7.64
CA ALA A 336 33.96 -10.87 7.11
C ALA A 336 35.05 -10.46 8.11
N GLY A 337 35.11 -11.08 9.30
CA GLY A 337 36.07 -10.72 10.35
C GLY A 337 35.71 -9.43 11.09
N CYS A 338 34.48 -8.96 10.96
CA CYS A 338 34.03 -7.70 11.53
C CYS A 338 33.48 -7.91 12.93
N GLN A 339 34.17 -7.31 13.89
CA GLN A 339 33.77 -7.36 15.29
C GLN A 339 32.89 -6.16 15.59
N VAL A 340 31.58 -6.35 15.50
CA VAL A 340 30.61 -5.42 16.09
C VAL A 340 30.47 -5.74 17.57
N GLY A 341 30.46 -4.71 18.42
CA GLY A 341 30.21 -4.87 19.85
C GLY A 341 28.79 -5.39 20.12
N VAL A 342 28.57 -5.99 21.30
CA VAL A 342 27.24 -6.52 21.68
C VAL A 342 26.15 -5.44 21.65
N ALA A 343 26.49 -4.21 22.03
CA ALA A 343 25.58 -3.07 21.97
C ALA A 343 25.28 -2.63 20.53
N GLU A 344 26.29 -2.58 19.66
CA GLU A 344 26.10 -2.29 18.22
C GLU A 344 25.25 -3.36 17.55
N ALA A 345 25.49 -4.64 17.85
CA ALA A 345 24.69 -5.73 17.32
C ALA A 345 23.22 -5.69 17.78
N ALA A 346 22.96 -5.26 19.02
CA ALA A 346 21.61 -5.07 19.53
C ALA A 346 20.91 -3.87 18.86
N CYS A 347 21.64 -2.77 18.66
CA CYS A 347 21.17 -1.59 17.94
C CYS A 347 20.83 -1.90 16.47
N ILE A 348 21.77 -2.53 15.74
CA ILE A 348 21.54 -2.96 14.35
C ILE A 348 20.34 -3.89 14.28
N ARG A 349 20.19 -4.83 15.22
CA ARG A 349 19.02 -5.72 15.25
C ARG A 349 17.72 -4.94 15.44
N ALA A 350 17.67 -3.98 16.37
CA ALA A 350 16.48 -3.15 16.56
C ALA A 350 16.12 -2.35 15.29
N VAL A 351 17.12 -1.77 14.60
CA VAL A 351 16.89 -1.07 13.32
C VAL A 351 16.43 -2.04 12.23
N CYS A 352 17.02 -3.24 12.12
CA CYS A 352 16.58 -4.25 11.16
C CYS A 352 15.19 -4.77 11.45
N ASP A 353 14.86 -4.88 12.74
CA ASP A 353 13.54 -5.32 13.18
C ASP A 353 12.55 -4.22 12.77
N ASP A 354 12.77 -2.94 13.06
CA ASP A 354 11.84 -1.87 12.69
C ASP A 354 11.80 -1.54 11.18
N LEU A 355 12.93 -1.64 10.48
CA LEU A 355 13.10 -1.36 9.05
C LEU A 355 13.94 -2.47 8.36
N PRO A 356 13.31 -3.56 7.91
CA PRO A 356 14.01 -4.71 7.30
C PRO A 356 14.84 -4.34 6.06
N GLU A 357 14.43 -3.30 5.34
CA GLU A 357 15.12 -2.79 4.15
C GLU A 357 16.49 -2.19 4.42
N CYS A 358 16.72 -1.63 5.62
CA CYS A 358 18.04 -1.20 6.08
C CYS A 358 19.06 -2.35 6.11
N CYS A 359 18.59 -3.58 6.32
CA CYS A 359 19.43 -4.74 6.51
C CYS A 359 19.47 -5.69 5.30
N CYS A 360 18.62 -5.45 4.31
CA CYS A 360 18.54 -6.28 3.10
C CYS A 360 18.91 -5.54 1.82
N VAL A 361 18.66 -4.24 1.73
CA VAL A 361 18.91 -3.45 0.52
C VAL A 361 20.14 -2.56 0.70
N GLY A 362 20.23 -1.83 1.80
CA GLY A 362 21.39 -0.99 2.09
C GLY A 362 21.22 -0.17 3.38
N TRP A 363 22.33 0.24 3.97
CA TRP A 363 22.34 1.08 5.16
C TRP A 363 22.33 2.55 4.74
N THR A 364 21.13 3.09 4.48
CA THR A 364 20.94 4.45 3.95
C THR A 364 21.03 5.53 5.05
N GLN A 365 21.01 6.81 4.66
CA GLN A 365 21.00 7.91 5.63
C GLN A 365 19.78 7.83 6.56
N ALA A 366 18.61 7.44 6.04
CA ALA A 366 17.41 7.22 6.86
C ALA A 366 17.64 6.15 7.95
N CYS A 367 18.36 5.07 7.62
CA CYS A 367 18.73 4.03 8.59
C CYS A 367 19.68 4.58 9.67
N VAL A 368 20.63 5.43 9.27
CA VAL A 368 21.57 6.11 10.18
C VAL A 368 20.83 7.09 11.11
N ASP A 369 19.87 7.85 10.58
CA ASP A 369 19.09 8.81 11.37
C ASP A 369 18.20 8.08 12.39
N LEU A 370 17.68 6.89 12.04
CA LEU A 370 16.94 6.03 12.96
C LEU A 370 17.82 5.52 14.12
N VAL A 371 19.09 5.18 13.83
CA VAL A 371 20.07 4.81 14.87
C VAL A 371 20.25 5.94 15.88
N ALA A 372 20.24 7.20 15.44
CA ALA A 372 20.36 8.35 16.33
C ALA A 372 19.13 8.55 17.23
N GLY A 373 17.94 8.15 16.77
CA GLY A 373 16.66 8.27 17.50
C GLY A 373 16.36 7.11 18.45
N LEU A 374 16.93 5.92 18.24
CA LEU A 374 16.60 4.73 19.03
C LEU A 374 17.34 4.70 20.38
N ASN A 375 16.58 4.63 21.47
CA ASN A 375 17.13 4.47 22.83
C ASN A 375 18.06 3.24 22.97
N ALA A 376 17.80 2.18 22.21
CA ALA A 376 18.64 0.97 22.16
C ALA A 376 20.05 1.23 21.57
N CYS A 377 20.20 2.30 20.80
CA CYS A 377 21.43 2.72 20.14
C CYS A 377 22.18 3.82 20.91
N VAL A 378 21.59 4.38 21.97
CA VAL A 378 22.18 5.45 22.80
C VAL A 378 23.50 5.02 23.49
N ALA A 379 23.74 3.71 23.66
CA ALA A 379 25.01 3.22 24.17
C ALA A 379 26.15 3.22 23.12
N VAL A 380 25.83 3.46 21.85
CA VAL A 380 26.76 3.45 20.70
C VAL A 380 27.18 4.89 20.30
N THR A 381 26.69 5.91 21.03
CA THR A 381 26.69 7.40 20.89
C THR A 381 27.90 8.16 20.34
N GLY A 382 28.56 7.63 19.32
CA GLY A 382 29.39 8.41 18.41
C GLY A 382 28.66 8.83 17.13
N CYS A 383 27.39 8.44 16.97
CA CYS A 383 26.44 9.09 16.06
C CYS A 383 25.74 10.19 16.88
#